data_AF-A0A970IJK0-F1
#
_entry.id   AF-A0A970IJK0-F1
#
_cell.length_a   1.000
_cell.length_b   1.000
_cell.length_c   1.000
_cell.angle_alpha   90.00
_cell.angle_beta   90.00
_cell.angle_gamma   90.00
#
_symmetry.space_group_name_H-M   'P 1'
#
loop_
_entity.id
_entity.type
_entity.pdbx_description
1 polymer ?
#
loop_
_entity_poly.entity_id
_entity_poly.type
_entity_poly.pdbx_seq_one_letter_code
_entity_poly.pdbx_strand_id
1 'polypeptide(L)' 'MSVWSIILFVLAALYAVGAIFEFPIFFEGNPKTRWLMAKVGGKRNWKIVLLVLAVIFLILAVLLR' A
#
# COMPACT_ATOMS: atom_id res chain seq x y z
N MET A 1 -19.41 9.28 8.48
CA MET A 1 -18.07 8.62 8.49
C MET A 1 -18.11 7.40 9.39
N SER A 2 -18.26 6.23 8.76
CA SER A 2 -18.10 4.95 9.46
C SER A 2 -16.66 4.78 9.96
N VAL A 3 -16.46 4.06 11.06
CA VAL A 3 -15.12 3.70 11.57
C VAL A 3 -14.29 3.01 10.47
N TRP A 4 -14.94 2.24 9.61
CA TRP A 4 -14.34 1.59 8.44
C TRP A 4 -13.79 2.58 7.40
N SER A 5 -14.49 3.69 7.13
CA SER A 5 -14.00 4.74 6.23
C SER A 5 -12.68 5.35 6.73
N ILE A 6 -12.58 5.59 8.04
CA ILE A 6 -11.36 6.10 8.66
C ILE A 6 -10.21 5.09 8.54
N ILE A 7 -10.46 3.81 8.85
CA ILE A 7 -9.45 2.75 8.74
C ILE A 7 -8.95 2.62 7.29
N LEU A 8 -9.86 2.60 6.31
CA LEU A 8 -9.52 2.50 4.89
C LEU A 8 -8.73 3.72 4.40
N PHE A 9 -9.08 4.91 4.88
CA PHE A 9 -8.34 6.13 4.57
C PHE A 9 -6.92 6.11 5.13
N VAL A 10 -6.75 5.65 6.38
CA VAL A 10 -5.43 5.49 7.01
C VAL A 10 -4.61 4.45 6.27
N LEU A 11 -5.20 3.32 5.87
CA LEU A 11 -4.53 2.31 5.04
C LEU A 11 -4.10 2.90 3.69
N ALA A 12 -4.97 3.64 3.00
CA ALA A 12 -4.63 4.30 1.75
C ALA A 12 -3.41 5.21 1.90
N ALA A 13 -3.37 6.01 2.98
CA ALA A 13 -2.23 6.87 3.29
C ALA A 13 -0.94 6.07 3.55
N LEU A 14 -1.01 4.99 4.34
CA LEU A 14 0.16 4.12 4.61
C LEU A 14 0.70 3.45 3.34
N TYR A 15 -0.19 2.94 2.47
CA TYR A 15 0.21 2.33 1.21
C TYR A 15 0.81 3.37 0.24
N ALA A 16 0.25 4.58 0.18
CA ALA A 16 0.79 5.67 -0.64
C ALA A 16 2.18 6.11 -0.14
N VAL A 17 2.34 6.30 1.17
CA VAL A 17 3.62 6.64 1.80
C VAL A 17 4.63 5.51 1.57
N GLY A 18 4.22 4.25 1.71
CA GLY A 18 5.06 3.08 1.42
C GLY A 18 5.50 3.00 -0.05
N ALA A 19 4.65 3.42 -0.99
CA ALA A 19 5.00 3.50 -2.40
C ALA A 19 6.01 4.63 -2.72
N ILE A 20 5.91 5.78 -2.03
CA ILE A 20 6.72 6.98 -2.27
C ILE A 20 8.08 6.92 -1.56
N PHE A 21 8.10 6.60 -0.27
CA PHE A 21 9.29 6.78 0.59
C PHE A 21 10.20 5.55 0.69
N GLU A 22 9.85 4.43 0.04
CA GLU A 22 10.72 3.24 -0.05
C GLU A 22 11.30 2.75 1.30
N PHE A 23 10.50 2.74 2.36
CA PHE A 23 11.00 2.40 3.69
C PHE A 23 11.78 1.07 3.68
N PRO A 24 13.06 1.04 4.09
CA PRO A 24 13.91 -0.15 3.97
C PRO A 24 13.36 -1.36 4.73
N ILE A 25 12.60 -1.11 5.81
CA ILE A 25 11.88 -2.14 6.58
C ILE A 25 10.84 -2.87 5.71
N PHE A 26 10.13 -2.14 4.86
CA PHE A 26 9.12 -2.71 3.99
C PHE A 26 9.74 -3.43 2.79
N PHE A 27 10.83 -2.93 2.21
CA PHE A 27 11.36 -3.48 0.97
C PHE A 27 12.46 -4.53 1.20
N GLU A 28 13.41 -4.27 2.08
CA GLU A 28 14.62 -5.08 2.21
C GLU A 28 14.70 -5.82 3.54
N GLY A 29 14.15 -5.25 4.62
CA GLY A 29 14.20 -5.83 5.97
C GLY A 29 13.27 -7.03 6.19
N ASN A 30 12.19 -7.15 5.42
CA ASN A 30 11.19 -8.21 5.63
C ASN A 30 11.25 -9.30 4.54
N PRO A 31 11.52 -10.58 4.89
CA PRO A 31 11.58 -11.68 3.93
C PRO A 31 10.25 -11.94 3.21
N LYS A 32 9.10 -11.65 3.85
CA LYS A 32 7.78 -11.80 3.22
C LYS A 32 7.59 -10.78 2.10
N THR A 33 7.95 -9.51 2.36
CA THR A 33 7.81 -8.48 1.33
C THR A 33 8.82 -8.68 0.21
N ARG A 34 10.02 -9.18 0.52
CA ARG A 34 11.02 -9.55 -0.50
C ARG A 34 10.51 -10.65 -1.42
N TRP A 35 9.84 -11.67 -0.86
CA TRP A 35 9.21 -12.74 -1.64
C TRP A 35 8.06 -12.23 -2.52
N LEU A 36 7.19 -11.36 -1.97
CA LEU A 36 6.13 -10.73 -2.75
C LEU A 36 6.71 -9.88 -3.88
N MET A 37 7.73 -9.06 -3.60
CA MET A 37 8.42 -8.27 -4.62
C MET A 37 8.98 -9.12 -5.75
N ALA A 38 9.62 -10.25 -5.43
CA ALA A 38 10.14 -11.18 -6.43
C ALA A 38 9.01 -11.73 -7.32
N LYS A 39 7.83 -11.99 -6.74
CA LYS A 39 6.66 -12.51 -7.46
C LYS A 39 6.01 -11.50 -8.39
N VAL A 40 6.03 -10.20 -8.05
CA VAL A 40 5.47 -9.13 -8.90
C VAL A 40 6.49 -8.63 -9.95
N GLY A 41 7.70 -9.20 -10.00
CA GLY A 41 8.71 -8.81 -10.99
C GLY A 41 9.61 -7.65 -10.55
N GLY A 42 9.80 -7.47 -9.24
CA GLY A 42 10.79 -6.57 -8.67
C GLY A 42 10.23 -5.32 -7.99
N LYS A 43 11.15 -4.49 -7.50
CA LYS A 43 10.84 -3.30 -6.67
C LYS A 43 9.92 -2.30 -7.35
N ARG A 44 10.14 -2.06 -8.65
CA ARG A 44 9.35 -1.11 -9.44
C ARG A 44 7.89 -1.53 -9.55
N ASN A 45 7.63 -2.78 -9.86
CA ASN A 45 6.26 -3.31 -9.99
C ASN A 45 5.56 -3.40 -8.63
N TRP A 46 6.30 -3.72 -7.56
CA TRP A 46 5.74 -3.73 -6.21
C TRP A 46 5.26 -2.34 -5.77
N LYS A 47 6.00 -1.28 -6.10
CA LYS A 47 5.53 0.10 -5.83
C LYS A 47 4.23 0.42 -6.57
N ILE A 48 4.11 -0.01 -7.82
CA ILE A 48 2.89 0.17 -8.61
C ILE A 48 1.72 -0.55 -7.92
N VAL A 49 1.93 -1.78 -7.44
CA VAL A 49 0.90 -2.51 -6.67
C VAL A 49 0.50 -1.78 -5.39
N LEU A 50 1.47 -1.25 -4.62
CA LEU A 50 1.17 -0.46 -3.41
C LEU A 50 0.36 0.81 -3.76
N LEU A 51 0.70 1.48 -4.87
CA LEU A 51 0.02 2.68 -5.33
C LEU A 51 -1.41 2.36 -5.81
N VAL A 52 -1.60 1.25 -6.53
CA VAL A 52 -2.93 0.76 -6.94
C VAL A 52 -3.78 0.43 -5.71
N LEU A 53 -3.22 -0.25 -4.71
CA LEU A 53 -3.91 -0.53 -3.45
C LEU A 53 -4.31 0.74 -2.71
N ALA A 54 -3.41 1.75 -2.66
CA ALA A 54 -3.70 3.03 -2.05
C ALA A 54 -4.89 3.73 -2.73
N VAL A 55 -4.94 3.72 -4.06
CA VAL A 55 -6.06 4.31 -4.82
C VAL A 55 -7.37 3.56 -4.56
N ILE A 56 -7.35 2.22 -4.56
CA ILE A 56 -8.55 1.40 -4.27
C ILE A 56 -9.08 1.71 -2.87
N PHE A 57 -8.20 1.74 -1.86
CA PHE A 57 -8.61 2.05 -0.48
C PHE A 57 -9.11 3.48 -0.32
N LEU A 58 -8.53 4.44 -1.07
CA LEU A 58 -9.02 5.81 -1.09
C LEU A 58 -10.45 5.89 -1.65
N ILE A 59 -10.71 5.22 -2.78
CA ILE A 59 -12.03 5.17 -3.42
C ILE A 59 -13.04 4.51 -2.48
N LEU A 60 -12.69 3.38 -1.86
CA LEU A 60 -13.55 2.69 -0.90
C LEU A 60 -13.83 3.57 0.34
N ALA A 61 -12.83 4.28 0.84
CA ALA A 61 -13.00 5.19 1.98
C ALA A 61 -13.98 6.33 1.65
N VAL A 62 -13.94 6.86 0.43
CA VAL A 62 -14.89 7.88 -0.05
C VAL A 62 -16.29 7.30 -0.24
N LEU A 63 -16.41 6.08 -0.78
CA LEU A 63 -17.70 5.41 -0.97
C LEU A 63 -18.40 5.09 0.37
N LEU A 64 -17.64 4.74 1.42
CA LEU A 64 -18.13 4.43 2.76
C LEU A 64 -18.28 5.65 3.71
N ARG A 65 -18.05 6.87 3.20
CA ARG A 65 -18.08 8.13 3.96
C ARG A 65 -19.47 8.42 4.52
#